data_AF-A0A835QJW7-F1
#
_entry.id   AF-A0A835QJW7-F1
#
_cell.length_a   1.000
_cell.length_b   1.000
_cell.length_c   1.000
_cell.angle_alpha   90.00
_cell.angle_beta   90.00
_cell.angle_gamma   90.00
#
_symmetry.space_group_name_H-M   'P 1'
#
loop_
_entity.id
_entity.type
_entity.pdbx_description
1 polymer ?
#
loop_
_entity_poly.entity_id
_entity_poly.type
_entity_poly.pdbx_seq_one_letter_code
_entity_poly.pdbx_strand_id
1 'polypeptide(L)'
;MYDDLRRKDPDLYKRNGILPMLKRNCTVKTAPQRWQENSSDGHFDVVMTFEEKVFDMVIEDLNNRKHSMMKPVLIINLEVKDNHEEAYIGAKLALDLCQELEAVDCWEDSIDDIMNAFEKQHNRKLLYGISFY
;
A
#
# COMPACT_ATOMS: atom_id res chain seq x y z
N MET A 1 -13.85 13.75 -11.17
CA MET A 1 -14.57 13.07 -10.05
C MET A 1 -15.05 14.06 -9.00
N TYR A 2 -14.16 14.87 -8.38
CA TYR A 2 -14.56 15.85 -7.36
C TYR A 2 -15.71 16.77 -7.81
N ASP A 3 -15.56 17.45 -8.96
CA ASP A 3 -16.57 18.36 -9.48
C ASP A 3 -17.89 17.67 -9.86
N ASP A 4 -17.81 16.42 -10.33
CA ASP A 4 -18.99 15.63 -10.70
C ASP A 4 -19.82 15.30 -9.46
N LEU A 5 -19.19 14.77 -8.41
CA LEU A 5 -19.87 14.46 -7.14
C LEU A 5 -20.39 15.73 -6.46
N ARG A 6 -19.60 16.81 -6.48
CA ARG A 6 -20.02 18.12 -5.94
C ARG A 6 -21.26 18.67 -6.64
N ARG A 7 -21.40 18.47 -7.95
CA ARG A 7 -22.59 18.88 -8.71
C ARG A 7 -23.80 17.99 -8.45
N LYS A 8 -23.59 16.70 -8.17
CA LYS A 8 -24.66 15.72 -7.93
C LYS A 8 -25.33 15.93 -6.56
N ASP A 9 -24.55 15.91 -5.48
CA ASP A 9 -25.07 16.15 -4.12
C ASP A 9 -23.93 16.57 -3.17
N PRO A 10 -23.68 17.88 -3.02
CA PRO A 10 -22.56 18.36 -2.22
C PRO A 10 -22.71 18.04 -0.73
N ASP A 11 -23.92 17.99 -0.19
CA ASP A 11 -24.16 17.77 1.25
C ASP A 11 -23.95 16.31 1.63
N LEU A 12 -24.44 15.37 0.81
CA LEU A 12 -24.19 13.94 0.98
C LEU A 12 -22.69 13.62 0.97
N TYR A 13 -21.99 14.07 -0.07
CA TYR A 13 -20.57 13.73 -0.26
C TYR A 13 -19.61 14.52 0.64
N LYS A 14 -20.09 15.59 1.28
CA LYS A 14 -19.37 16.25 2.37
C LYS A 14 -19.56 15.49 3.69
N ARG A 15 -20.78 15.03 3.98
CA ARG A 15 -21.12 14.30 5.21
C ARG A 15 -20.43 12.94 5.31
N ASN A 16 -20.31 12.20 4.20
CA ASN A 16 -19.64 10.91 4.17
C ASN A 16 -18.11 11.00 3.98
N GLY A 17 -17.53 12.20 3.92
CA GLY A 17 -16.09 12.42 3.85
C GLY A 17 -15.46 12.29 2.45
N ILE A 18 -16.23 11.92 1.41
CA ILE A 18 -15.67 11.71 0.06
C ILE A 18 -15.11 13.01 -0.54
N LEU A 19 -15.84 14.14 -0.48
CA LEU A 19 -15.31 15.40 -1.03
C LEU A 19 -14.02 15.85 -0.33
N PRO A 20 -13.93 15.87 1.01
CA PRO A 20 -12.65 16.09 1.70
C PRO A 20 -11.53 15.14 1.26
N MET A 21 -11.82 13.83 1.15
CA MET A 21 -10.84 12.83 0.72
C MET A 21 -10.33 13.11 -0.69
N LEU A 22 -11.22 13.41 -1.64
CA LEU A 22 -10.83 13.71 -3.02
C LEU A 22 -10.04 14.99 -3.13
N LYS A 23 -10.40 16.02 -2.35
CA LYS A 23 -9.62 17.25 -2.29
C LYS A 23 -8.20 16.98 -1.79
N ARG A 24 -8.03 16.16 -0.76
CA ARG A 24 -6.71 15.71 -0.26
C ARG A 24 -5.95 14.94 -1.34
N ASN A 25 -6.58 13.99 -2.03
CA ASN A 25 -5.89 13.20 -3.05
C ASN A 25 -5.34 14.07 -4.20
N CYS A 26 -6.08 15.12 -4.59
CA CYS A 26 -5.64 16.07 -5.62
C CYS A 26 -4.42 16.91 -5.21
N THR A 27 -4.12 17.07 -3.91
CA THR A 27 -2.88 17.74 -3.48
C THR A 27 -1.66 16.82 -3.55
N VAL A 28 -1.87 15.51 -3.69
CA VAL A 28 -0.80 14.49 -3.74
C VAL A 28 -0.48 14.12 -5.19
N LYS A 29 -1.51 13.86 -6.02
CA LYS A 29 -1.32 13.49 -7.43
C LYS A 29 -2.52 13.85 -8.31
N THR A 30 -2.30 13.86 -9.63
CA THR A 30 -3.30 14.27 -10.64
C THR A 30 -4.43 13.26 -10.83
N ALA A 31 -4.12 11.96 -10.74
CA ALA A 31 -5.07 10.88 -10.95
C ALA A 31 -4.68 9.60 -10.18
N PRO A 32 -5.64 8.71 -9.87
CA PRO A 32 -5.31 7.34 -9.45
C PRO A 32 -4.55 6.60 -10.57
N GLN A 33 -3.71 5.64 -10.19
CA GLN A 33 -2.90 4.82 -11.11
C GLN A 33 -3.20 3.35 -10.83
N ARG A 34 -3.08 2.51 -11.88
CA ARG A 34 -3.23 1.06 -11.76
C ARG A 34 -1.86 0.42 -11.63
N TRP A 35 -1.74 -0.55 -10.72
CA TRP A 35 -0.48 -1.27 -10.49
C TRP A 35 0.06 -1.94 -11.76
N GLN A 36 -0.81 -2.57 -12.55
CA GLN A 36 -0.45 -3.29 -13.78
C GLN A 36 0.12 -2.37 -14.88
N GLU A 37 -0.08 -1.06 -14.76
CA GLU A 37 0.36 -0.05 -15.72
C GLU A 37 1.59 0.74 -15.20
N ASN A 38 2.22 0.31 -14.11
CA ASN A 38 3.31 1.03 -13.43
C ASN A 38 4.70 0.85 -14.07
N SER A 39 4.82 0.26 -15.26
CA SER A 39 6.12 0.00 -15.89
C SER A 39 6.98 1.27 -16.10
N SER A 40 6.36 2.44 -16.19
CA SER A 40 7.05 3.74 -16.27
C SER A 40 7.55 4.28 -14.93
N ASP A 41 7.02 3.75 -13.82
CA ASP A 41 7.24 4.30 -12.47
C ASP A 41 8.53 3.75 -11.83
N GLY A 42 9.20 2.80 -12.49
CA GLY A 42 10.43 2.17 -12.04
C GLY A 42 10.19 0.91 -11.20
N HIS A 43 11.24 0.47 -10.51
CA HIS A 43 11.23 -0.69 -9.63
C HIS A 43 11.15 -0.25 -8.18
N PHE A 44 10.39 -0.99 -7.37
CA PHE A 44 10.25 -0.74 -5.94
C PHE A 44 11.02 -1.79 -5.14
N ASP A 45 11.64 -1.40 -4.04
CA ASP A 45 12.28 -2.37 -3.14
C ASP A 45 11.25 -3.03 -2.22
N VAL A 46 10.25 -2.25 -1.78
CA VAL A 46 9.14 -2.69 -0.93
C VAL A 46 7.79 -2.21 -1.50
N VAL A 47 6.79 -3.09 -1.51
CA VAL A 47 5.41 -2.84 -1.94
C VAL A 47 4.46 -3.16 -0.79
N MET A 48 3.70 -2.17 -0.34
CA MET A 48 2.68 -2.34 0.69
C MET A 48 1.29 -2.55 0.06
N THR A 49 0.56 -3.55 0.52
CA THR A 49 -0.85 -3.78 0.22
C THR A 49 -1.69 -3.73 1.49
N PHE A 50 -2.96 -3.40 1.35
CA PHE A 50 -3.87 -3.14 2.47
C PHE A 50 -5.08 -4.07 2.55
N GLU A 51 -5.13 -5.05 1.64
CA GLU A 51 -6.18 -6.07 1.54
C GLU A 51 -5.54 -7.32 0.90
N GLU A 52 -5.79 -8.49 1.49
CA GLU A 52 -5.21 -9.77 1.02
C GLU A 52 -5.48 -10.04 -0.48
N LYS A 53 -6.66 -9.67 -0.98
CA LYS A 53 -6.95 -9.81 -2.41
C LYS A 53 -6.04 -8.96 -3.30
N VAL A 54 -5.67 -7.76 -2.84
CA VAL A 54 -4.76 -6.87 -3.57
C VAL A 54 -3.34 -7.43 -3.52
N PHE A 55 -2.93 -8.01 -2.39
CA PHE A 55 -1.67 -8.74 -2.25
C PHE A 55 -1.53 -9.83 -3.30
N ASP A 56 -2.53 -10.71 -3.42
CA ASP A 56 -2.55 -11.79 -4.41
C ASP A 56 -2.45 -11.25 -5.84
N MET A 57 -3.23 -10.20 -6.16
CA MET A 57 -3.20 -9.56 -7.47
C MET A 57 -1.84 -8.95 -7.83
N VAL A 58 -1.12 -8.40 -6.85
CA VAL A 58 0.22 -7.83 -7.06
C VAL A 58 1.23 -8.94 -7.33
N ILE A 59 1.19 -10.03 -6.55
CA ILE A 59 2.09 -11.18 -6.73
C ILE A 59 1.84 -11.86 -8.07
N GLU A 60 0.58 -12.10 -8.42
CA GLU A 60 0.20 -12.70 -9.71
C GLU A 60 0.72 -11.86 -10.88
N ASP A 61 0.52 -10.54 -10.83
CA ASP A 61 0.99 -9.63 -11.86
C ASP A 61 2.53 -9.62 -11.98
N LEU A 62 3.26 -9.56 -10.85
CA LEU A 62 4.73 -9.61 -10.86
C LEU A 62 5.26 -10.93 -11.42
N ASN A 63 4.63 -12.06 -11.10
CA ASN A 63 5.00 -13.38 -11.63
C ASN A 63 4.71 -13.52 -13.13
N ASN A 64 3.72 -12.80 -13.66
CA ASN A 64 3.38 -12.80 -15.08
C ASN A 64 4.25 -11.83 -15.91
N ARG A 65 4.99 -10.93 -15.28
CA ARG A 65 5.96 -10.05 -15.95
C ARG A 65 7.22 -10.82 -16.34
N LYS A 66 7.96 -10.31 -17.34
CA LYS A 66 9.26 -10.88 -17.71
C LYS A 66 10.32 -10.46 -16.69
N HIS A 67 10.90 -11.43 -15.97
CA HIS A 67 11.95 -11.22 -14.97
C HIS A 67 13.29 -10.91 -15.65
N SER A 68 13.51 -9.64 -15.96
CA SER A 68 14.67 -9.21 -16.76
C SER A 68 15.87 -8.80 -15.93
N MET A 69 15.64 -8.37 -14.68
CA MET A 69 16.71 -7.85 -13.81
C MET A 69 17.02 -8.80 -12.64
N MET A 70 16.13 -9.75 -12.34
CA MET A 70 16.22 -10.63 -11.15
C MET A 70 16.40 -9.81 -9.86
N LYS A 71 15.87 -8.58 -9.84
CA LYS A 71 15.93 -7.72 -8.66
C LYS A 71 14.78 -8.13 -7.72
N PRO A 72 15.06 -8.49 -6.45
CA PRO A 72 14.03 -8.85 -5.51
C PRO A 72 13.15 -7.64 -5.18
N VAL A 73 11.88 -7.91 -4.94
CA VAL A 73 10.91 -6.96 -4.39
C VAL A 73 10.16 -7.63 -3.24
N LEU A 74 10.12 -6.94 -2.11
CA LEU A 74 9.38 -7.38 -0.94
C LEU A 74 7.94 -6.86 -1.03
N ILE A 75 6.96 -7.75 -0.98
CA ILE A 75 5.54 -7.40 -0.93
C ILE A 75 5.02 -7.71 0.46
N ILE A 76 4.39 -6.75 1.14
CA ILE A 76 3.84 -6.91 2.48
C ILE A 76 2.37 -6.50 2.48
N ASN A 77 1.51 -7.34 3.04
CA ASN A 77 0.11 -7.03 3.32
C ASN A 77 -0.11 -6.68 4.79
N LEU A 78 -0.70 -5.51 5.02
CA LEU A 78 -1.25 -5.08 6.31
C LEU A 78 -2.76 -4.91 6.15
N GLU A 79 -3.56 -5.80 6.73
CA GLU A 79 -5.01 -5.77 6.58
C GLU A 79 -5.62 -4.51 7.23
N VAL A 80 -6.25 -3.66 6.41
CA VAL A 80 -6.89 -2.41 6.84
C VAL A 80 -8.33 -2.36 6.32
N LYS A 81 -9.28 -2.13 7.22
CA LYS A 81 -10.68 -2.02 6.81
C LYS A 81 -10.91 -0.75 5.99
N ASP A 82 -11.77 -0.84 4.97
CA ASP A 82 -12.11 0.28 4.08
C ASP A 82 -13.01 1.31 4.78
N ASN A 83 -12.42 2.10 5.67
CA ASN A 83 -13.02 3.28 6.27
C ASN A 83 -11.94 4.31 6.65
N HIS A 84 -12.34 5.55 6.87
CA HIS A 84 -11.42 6.66 7.10
C HIS A 84 -10.56 6.52 8.37
N GLU A 85 -11.10 5.92 9.43
CA GLU A 85 -10.43 5.79 10.72
C GLU A 85 -9.35 4.71 10.66
N GLU A 86 -9.70 3.51 10.19
CA GLU A 86 -8.75 2.42 10.01
C GLU A 86 -7.69 2.78 8.95
N ALA A 87 -8.05 3.50 7.87
CA ALA A 87 -7.07 3.98 6.89
C ALA A 87 -6.03 4.93 7.50
N TYR A 88 -6.44 5.78 8.44
CA TYR A 88 -5.51 6.67 9.15
C TYR A 88 -4.56 5.89 10.06
N ILE A 89 -5.09 4.93 10.83
CA ILE A 89 -4.30 4.07 11.71
C ILE A 89 -3.34 3.20 10.88
N GLY A 90 -3.85 2.55 9.83
CA GLY A 90 -3.08 1.71 8.93
C GLY A 90 -1.97 2.46 8.22
N ALA A 91 -2.21 3.72 7.82
CA ALA A 91 -1.16 4.56 7.23
C ALA A 91 -0.02 4.86 8.21
N LYS A 92 -0.33 5.07 9.50
CA LYS A 92 0.69 5.27 10.52
C LYS A 92 1.50 3.99 10.77
N LEU A 93 0.81 2.85 10.88
CA LEU A 93 1.46 1.55 11.05
C LEU A 93 2.36 1.19 9.86
N ALA A 94 1.91 1.46 8.63
CA ALA A 94 2.72 1.25 7.44
C ALA A 94 3.97 2.14 7.42
N LEU A 95 3.85 3.40 7.88
CA LEU A 95 5.02 4.28 8.03
C LEU A 95 6.01 3.74 9.06
N ASP A 96 5.53 3.32 10.23
CA ASP A 96 6.36 2.76 11.30
C ASP A 96 7.11 1.51 10.79
N LEU A 97 6.43 0.61 10.06
CA LEU A 97 7.05 -0.58 9.46
C LEU A 97 8.11 -0.22 8.40
N CYS A 98 7.83 0.75 7.53
CA CYS A 98 8.81 1.20 6.54
C CYS A 98 10.06 1.79 7.20
N GLN A 99 9.91 2.50 8.32
CA GLN A 99 11.03 3.05 9.09
C GLN A 99 11.86 1.94 9.75
N GLU A 100 11.21 0.89 10.26
CA GLU A 100 11.91 -0.29 10.80
C GLU A 100 12.70 -1.03 9.71
N LEU A 101 12.13 -1.18 8.51
CA LEU A 101 12.83 -1.79 7.36
C LEU A 101 14.01 -0.94 6.88
N GLU A 102 13.86 0.39 6.83
CA GLU A 102 14.94 1.32 6.43
C GLU A 102 16.09 1.35 7.44
N ALA A 103 15.83 1.07 8.71
CA ALA A 103 16.83 1.07 9.77
C ALA A 103 17.77 -0.15 9.74
N VAL A 104 17.45 -1.19 8.96
CA VAL A 104 18.22 -2.43 8.87
C VAL A 104 19.03 -2.45 7.58
N ASP A 105 20.31 -2.82 7.67
CA ASP A 105 21.23 -2.87 6.52
C ASP A 105 20.81 -3.92 5.47
N CYS A 106 20.31 -5.07 5.92
CA CYS A 106 19.85 -6.18 5.07
C CYS A 106 18.50 -6.69 5.57
N TRP A 107 17.41 -6.21 4.97
CA TRP A 107 16.08 -6.65 5.32
C TRP A 107 15.85 -8.14 5.01
N GLU A 108 16.54 -8.71 4.01
CA GLU A 108 16.37 -10.12 3.61
C GLU A 108 16.69 -11.10 4.75
N ASP A 109 17.71 -10.80 5.55
CA ASP A 109 18.15 -11.65 6.67
C ASP A 109 17.28 -11.45 7.92
N SER A 110 16.62 -10.29 8.04
CA SER A 110 15.94 -9.86 9.27
C SER A 110 14.42 -9.76 9.13
N ILE A 111 13.87 -10.03 7.94
CA ILE A 111 12.44 -9.80 7.67
C ILE A 111 11.54 -10.58 8.64
N ASP A 112 11.84 -11.85 8.89
CA ASP A 112 11.04 -12.66 9.83
C ASP A 112 11.05 -12.07 11.24
N ASP A 113 12.18 -11.56 11.71
CA ASP A 113 12.30 -10.95 13.03
C ASP A 113 11.56 -9.62 13.11
N ILE A 114 11.68 -8.77 12.09
CA ILE A 114 10.96 -7.49 11.97
C ILE A 114 9.45 -7.75 11.98
N MET A 115 8.99 -8.69 11.16
CA MET A 115 7.56 -9.01 11.07
C MET A 115 7.04 -9.54 12.41
N ASN A 116 7.74 -10.49 13.03
CA ASN A 116 7.35 -11.02 14.35
C ASN A 116 7.35 -9.95 15.45
N ALA A 117 8.31 -9.01 15.44
CA ALA A 117 8.35 -7.91 16.39
C ALA A 117 7.18 -6.95 16.18
N PHE A 118 6.90 -6.58 14.92
CA PHE A 118 5.81 -5.70 14.55
C PHE A 118 4.44 -6.29 14.90
N GLU A 119 4.21 -7.57 14.59
CA GLU A 119 2.97 -8.27 14.93
C GLU A 119 2.72 -8.28 16.45
N LYS A 120 3.76 -8.52 17.24
CA LYS A 120 3.68 -8.49 18.72
C LYS A 120 3.43 -7.08 19.26
N GLN A 121 4.08 -6.07 18.69
CA GLN A 121 3.96 -4.68 19.13
C GLN A 121 2.59 -4.09 18.83
N HIS A 122 2.04 -4.37 17.65
CA HIS A 122 0.82 -3.74 17.16
C HIS A 122 -0.41 -4.65 17.20
N ASN A 123 -0.25 -5.93 17.53
CA ASN A 123 -1.31 -6.94 17.54
C ASN A 123 -2.08 -6.98 16.20
N ARG A 124 -1.33 -6.89 15.10
CA ARG A 124 -1.83 -6.96 13.72
C ARG A 124 -1.07 -8.07 13.01
N LYS A 125 -1.78 -8.94 12.30
CA LYS A 125 -1.17 -9.96 11.47
C LYS A 125 -0.70 -9.33 10.16
N LEU A 126 0.51 -9.67 9.75
CA LEU A 126 1.07 -9.30 8.47
C LEU A 126 1.21 -10.55 7.58
N LEU A 127 1.19 -10.35 6.27
CA LEU A 127 1.61 -11.36 5.30
C LEU A 127 2.72 -10.73 4.48
N TYR A 128 3.71 -11.52 4.07
CA TYR A 128 4.68 -11.04 3.09
C TYR A 128 5.05 -12.12 2.10
N GLY A 129 5.56 -11.67 0.95
CA GLY A 129 6.08 -12.52 -0.10
C GLY A 129 7.20 -11.78 -0.84
N ILE A 130 8.08 -12.54 -1.48
CA ILE A 130 9.16 -12.00 -2.30
C ILE A 130 8.86 -12.36 -3.76
N SER A 131 8.97 -11.38 -4.65
CA SER A 131 8.91 -11.59 -6.09
C SER A 131 10.12 -10.90 -6.75
N PHE A 132 10.19 -10.95 -8.08
CA PHE A 132 11.35 -10.47 -8.84
C PHE A 132 10.90 -9.65 -10.06
N TYR A 133 11.69 -8.62 -10.39
CA TYR A 133 11.56 -7.84 -11.62
C TYR A 133 12.40 -8.38 -12.80
#